data_AF-A0A1Q3H0Z9-F1
#
_entry.id   AF-A0A1Q3H0Z9-F1
#
_cell.length_a   1.000
_cell.length_b   1.000
_cell.length_c   1.000
_cell.angle_alpha   90.00
_cell.angle_beta   90.00
_cell.angle_gamma   90.00
#
_symmetry.space_group_name_H-M   'P 1'
#
loop_
_entity.id
_entity.type
_entity.pdbx_description
1 polymer ?
#
loop_
_entity_poly.entity_id
_entity_poly.type
_entity_poly.pdbx_seq_one_letter_code
_entity_poly.pdbx_strand_id
1 'polypeptide(L)'
;MKTQIPAIVFFLLLLIVSYACTKQSAPDPETQSTVPTIGIIKYTGPLAADGCDYVFRTSDNRDLKPLNLPTTFEQDGLAVKIEYTLSNESYSCGLMPNALQTINVTKIERQ
;
A
#
# COMPACT_ATOMS: atom_id res chain seq x y z
N MET A 1 -18.32 -42.32 40.40
CA MET A 1 -18.10 -41.52 39.18
C MET A 1 -17.68 -40.11 39.59
N LYS A 2 -16.37 -39.80 39.63
CA LYS A 2 -15.86 -38.47 40.00
C LYS A 2 -15.69 -37.66 38.71
N THR A 3 -16.41 -36.54 38.64
CA THR A 3 -16.55 -35.64 37.49
C THR A 3 -15.22 -34.97 37.11
N GLN A 4 -14.60 -35.45 36.03
CA GLN A 4 -13.42 -34.88 35.35
C GLN A 4 -13.80 -33.71 34.40
N ILE A 5 -14.95 -33.08 34.60
CA ILE A 5 -15.52 -32.02 33.75
C ILE A 5 -14.68 -30.72 33.76
N PRO A 6 -14.08 -30.26 34.89
CA PRO A 6 -13.38 -28.97 34.86
C PRO A 6 -12.07 -29.01 34.06
N ALA A 7 -11.42 -30.17 33.98
CA ALA A 7 -10.18 -30.35 33.21
C ALA A 7 -10.43 -30.29 31.69
N ILE A 8 -11.56 -30.85 31.23
CA ILE A 8 -11.95 -30.84 29.82
C ILE A 8 -12.30 -29.42 29.36
N VAL A 9 -13.05 -28.67 30.19
CA VAL A 9 -13.42 -27.28 29.87
C VAL A 9 -12.19 -26.37 29.82
N PHE A 10 -11.23 -26.55 30.74
CA PHE A 10 -9.98 -25.79 30.72
C PHE A 10 -9.13 -26.09 29.48
N PHE A 11 -9.06 -27.35 29.06
CA PHE A 11 -8.34 -27.74 27.84
C PHE A 11 -9.01 -27.22 26.56
N LEU A 12 -10.35 -27.19 26.54
CA LEU A 12 -11.12 -26.64 25.43
C LEU A 12 -10.93 -25.12 25.28
N LEU A 13 -10.80 -24.40 26.40
CA LEU A 13 -10.57 -22.95 26.41
C LEU A 13 -9.18 -22.56 25.87
N LEU A 14 -8.17 -23.40 26.11
CA LEU A 14 -6.81 -23.20 25.56
C LEU A 14 -6.73 -23.37 24.04
N LEU A 15 -7.58 -24.22 23.44
CA LEU A 15 -7.62 -24.44 21.99
C LEU A 15 -8.22 -23.26 21.20
N ILE A 16 -8.99 -22.39 21.84
CA ILE A 16 -9.61 -21.23 21.18
C ILE A 16 -8.59 -20.09 21.00
N VAL A 17 -7.59 -20.01 21.89
CA VAL A 17 -6.55 -18.96 21.85
C VAL A 17 -5.50 -19.19 20.76
N SER A 18 -5.29 -20.44 20.33
CA SER A 18 -4.30 -20.77 19.28
C SER A 18 -4.76 -20.48 17.85
N TYR A 19 -6.06 -20.23 17.63
CA TYR A 19 -6.61 -19.94 16.29
C TYR A 19 -6.66 -18.45 15.93
N ALA A 20 -6.31 -17.54 16.84
CA ALA A 20 -6.42 -16.09 16.63
C ALA A 20 -5.27 -15.46 15.81
N CYS A 21 -4.28 -16.24 15.37
CA CYS A 21 -3.22 -15.75 14.47
C CYS A 21 -3.36 -16.36 13.08
N THR A 22 -4.38 -15.95 12.33
CA THR A 22 -4.31 -16.03 10.86
C THR A 22 -3.28 -15.00 10.42
N LYS A 23 -2.05 -15.47 10.20
CA LYS A 23 -0.97 -14.69 9.59
C LYS A 23 -1.48 -14.15 8.26
N GLN A 24 -1.80 -12.86 8.23
CA GLN A 24 -2.12 -12.14 7.01
C GLN A 24 -0.90 -12.26 6.10
N SER A 25 -1.04 -12.95 4.97
CA SER A 25 0.02 -13.10 3.99
C SER A 25 0.55 -11.71 3.65
N ALA A 26 1.85 -11.51 3.89
CA ALA A 26 2.54 -10.32 3.42
C ALA A 26 2.32 -10.20 1.90
N PRO A 27 2.13 -9.00 1.34
CA PRO A 27 2.11 -8.82 -0.10
C PRO A 27 3.40 -9.38 -0.69
N ASP A 28 3.29 -10.23 -1.71
CA ASP A 28 4.45 -10.74 -2.43
C ASP A 28 5.34 -9.57 -2.90
N PRO A 29 6.67 -9.66 -2.70
CA PRO A 29 7.59 -8.70 -3.28
C PRO A 29 7.50 -8.87 -4.80
N GLU A 30 7.25 -7.79 -5.53
CA GLU A 30 7.09 -7.75 -7.00
C GLU A 30 5.70 -8.08 -7.59
N THR A 31 4.61 -7.61 -6.97
CA THR A 31 3.33 -7.55 -7.69
C THR A 31 3.42 -6.51 -8.82
N GLN A 32 3.61 -6.97 -10.06
CA GLN A 32 3.50 -6.12 -11.24
C GLN A 32 2.03 -5.85 -11.52
N SER A 33 1.62 -4.59 -11.55
CA SER A 33 0.30 -4.22 -12.04
C SER A 33 0.37 -4.08 -13.56
N THR A 34 0.16 -5.21 -14.25
CA THR A 34 0.00 -5.25 -15.72
C THR A 34 -1.34 -4.68 -16.18
N VAL A 35 -2.23 -4.36 -15.24
CA VAL A 35 -3.52 -3.72 -15.51
C VAL A 35 -3.35 -2.21 -15.49
N PRO A 36 -3.65 -1.50 -16.59
CA PRO A 36 -3.62 -0.05 -16.64
C PRO A 36 -4.56 0.54 -15.59
N THR A 37 -4.01 1.36 -14.71
CA THR A 37 -4.72 1.96 -13.58
C THR A 37 -4.93 3.45 -13.84
N ILE A 38 -6.18 3.91 -13.73
CA ILE A 38 -6.55 5.32 -13.90
C ILE A 38 -6.39 6.05 -12.57
N GLY A 39 -5.90 7.28 -12.63
CA GLY A 39 -5.80 8.15 -11.46
C GLY A 39 -5.39 9.57 -11.84
N ILE A 40 -4.97 10.31 -10.83
CA ILE A 40 -4.51 11.70 -10.95
C ILE A 40 -3.11 11.84 -10.37
N ILE A 41 -2.27 12.64 -11.03
CA ILE A 41 -1.03 13.12 -10.44
C ILE A 41 -1.38 14.28 -9.51
N LYS A 42 -0.88 14.22 -8.27
CA LYS A 42 -1.14 15.23 -7.25
C LYS A 42 0.16 15.74 -6.67
N TYR A 43 0.35 17.06 -6.66
CA TYR A 43 1.42 17.69 -5.92
C TYR A 43 0.99 17.88 -4.47
N THR A 44 1.77 17.33 -3.55
CA THR A 44 1.48 17.35 -2.11
C THR A 44 2.36 18.33 -1.33
N GLY A 45 3.16 19.13 -2.04
CA GLY A 45 4.13 20.04 -1.44
C GLY A 45 5.54 19.43 -1.37
N PRO A 46 6.57 20.26 -1.11
CA PRO A 46 7.94 19.81 -1.00
C PRO A 46 8.16 19.01 0.30
N LEU A 47 9.12 18.07 0.29
CA LEU A 47 9.47 17.27 1.47
C LEU A 47 9.78 18.11 2.71
N ALA A 48 10.43 19.26 2.54
CA ALA A 48 10.78 20.17 3.63
C ALA A 48 9.56 20.83 4.31
N ALA A 49 8.39 20.80 3.67
CA ALA A 49 7.12 21.30 4.20
C ALA A 49 6.14 20.16 4.50
N ASP A 50 6.66 18.98 4.84
CA ASP A 50 5.91 17.75 5.11
C ASP A 50 5.02 17.27 3.94
N GLY A 51 5.36 17.68 2.72
CA GLY A 51 4.77 17.13 1.49
C GLY A 51 5.48 15.85 1.03
N CYS A 52 5.01 15.29 -0.09
CA CYS A 52 5.62 14.14 -0.75
C CYS A 52 5.88 14.38 -2.24
N ASP A 53 6.06 15.64 -2.63
CA ASP A 53 6.12 16.10 -4.02
C ASP A 53 4.94 15.55 -4.83
N TYR A 54 5.19 15.05 -6.03
CA TYR A 54 4.19 14.37 -6.83
C TYR A 54 3.95 12.94 -6.34
N VAL A 55 2.66 12.63 -6.16
CA VAL A 55 2.13 11.29 -5.89
C VAL A 55 1.11 10.93 -6.97
N PHE A 56 0.94 9.64 -7.21
CA PHE A 56 -0.15 9.14 -8.04
C PHE A 56 -1.28 8.68 -7.13
N ARG A 57 -2.46 9.30 -7.28
CA ARG A 57 -3.68 8.90 -6.58
C ARG A 57 -4.56 8.11 -7.53
N THR A 58 -4.72 6.83 -7.23
CA THR A 58 -5.62 5.93 -7.97
C THR A 58 -7.08 6.33 -7.81
N SER A 59 -7.94 5.86 -8.72
CA SER A 59 -9.40 6.06 -8.62
C SER A 59 -10.03 5.48 -7.35
N ASP A 60 -9.39 4.51 -6.69
CA ASP A 60 -9.78 3.95 -5.40
C ASP A 60 -9.20 4.72 -4.19
N ASN A 61 -8.68 5.93 -4.40
CA ASN A 61 -8.12 6.84 -3.39
C ASN A 61 -6.86 6.33 -2.65
N ARG A 62 -6.08 5.43 -3.26
CA ARG A 62 -4.77 5.05 -2.75
C ARG A 62 -3.69 5.98 -3.29
N ASP A 63 -2.80 6.42 -2.41
CA ASP A 63 -1.62 7.19 -2.78
C ASP A 63 -0.42 6.27 -2.97
N LEU A 64 0.19 6.37 -4.14
CA LEU A 64 1.40 5.66 -4.50
C LEU A 64 2.48 6.71 -4.83
N LYS A 65 3.72 6.44 -4.44
CA LYS A 65 4.87 7.30 -4.75
C LYS A 65 5.59 6.78 -6.00
N PRO A 66 5.50 7.45 -7.16
CA PRO A 66 6.28 7.07 -8.32
C PRO A 66 7.76 7.42 -8.09
N LEU A 67 8.65 6.49 -8.40
CA LEU A 67 10.11 6.71 -8.32
C LEU A 67 10.68 7.33 -9.60
N ASN A 68 9.97 7.18 -10.73
CA ASN A 68 10.44 7.53 -12.07
C ASN A 68 9.35 8.26 -12.90
N LEU A 69 8.55 9.13 -12.26
CA LEU A 69 7.56 9.93 -12.98
C LEU A 69 8.26 10.88 -13.97
N PRO A 70 7.93 10.86 -15.26
CA PRO A 70 8.54 11.79 -16.21
C PRO A 70 8.10 13.23 -15.90
N THR A 71 9.02 14.19 -16.01
CA THR A 71 8.76 15.61 -15.70
C THR A 71 7.62 16.23 -16.51
N THR A 72 7.32 15.69 -17.70
CA THR A 72 6.17 16.12 -18.53
C THR A 72 4.82 15.75 -17.93
N PHE A 73 4.78 14.86 -16.94
CA PHE A 73 3.60 14.45 -16.18
C PHE A 73 3.59 14.96 -14.74
N GLU A 74 4.63 15.69 -14.31
CA GLU A 74 4.69 16.40 -13.03
C GLU A 74 3.80 17.66 -13.05
N GLN A 75 2.49 17.44 -13.11
CA GLN A 75 1.48 18.48 -13.17
C GLN A 75 0.37 18.13 -12.18
N ASP A 76 0.12 19.03 -11.23
CA ASP A 76 -0.95 18.82 -10.24
C ASP A 76 -2.32 18.74 -10.93
N GLY A 77 -3.11 17.73 -10.55
CA GLY A 77 -4.43 17.47 -11.12
C GLY A 77 -4.43 16.74 -12.47
N LEU A 78 -3.27 16.33 -13.00
CA LEU A 78 -3.22 15.68 -14.32
C LEU A 78 -3.83 14.27 -14.26
N ALA A 79 -4.90 14.05 -15.01
CA ALA A 79 -5.51 12.74 -15.18
C ALA A 79 -4.64 11.87 -16.11
N VAL A 80 -4.28 10.68 -15.62
CA VAL A 80 -3.40 9.75 -16.32
C VAL A 80 -3.89 8.32 -16.17
N LYS A 81 -3.46 7.47 -17.09
CA LYS A 81 -3.50 6.02 -16.94
C LYS A 81 -2.08 5.50 -16.93
N ILE A 82 -1.75 4.71 -15.91
CA ILE A 82 -0.40 4.17 -15.72
C ILE A 82 -0.42 2.64 -15.62
N GLU A 83 0.60 2.02 -16.17
CA GLU A 83 1.02 0.66 -15.82
C GLU A 83 2.27 0.79 -14.95
N TYR A 84 2.42 -0.08 -13.94
CA TYR A 84 3.51 0.03 -12.98
C TYR A 84 3.86 -1.29 -12.31
N THR A 85 5.06 -1.37 -11.77
CA THR A 85 5.47 -2.43 -10.84
C THR A 85 5.58 -1.88 -9.43
N LEU A 86 5.16 -2.66 -8.43
CA LEU A 86 5.46 -2.33 -7.05
C LEU A 86 6.97 -2.43 -6.82
N SER A 87 7.54 -1.44 -6.16
CA SER A 87 8.91 -1.51 -5.66
C SER A 87 8.90 -2.09 -4.24
N ASN A 88 10.00 -2.76 -3.87
CA ASN A 88 10.20 -3.30 -2.52
C ASN A 88 10.52 -2.21 -1.48
N GLU A 89 10.59 -0.95 -1.91
CA GLU A 89 10.86 0.20 -1.08
C GLU A 89 9.56 0.88 -0.66
N SER A 90 9.54 1.38 0.58
CA SER A 90 8.52 2.31 1.04
C SER A 90 9.15 3.70 1.20
N TYR A 91 8.40 4.74 0.93
CA TYR A 91 8.91 6.11 0.95
C TYR A 91 8.24 6.92 2.05
N SER A 92 9.05 7.45 2.97
CA SER A 92 8.57 8.32 4.04
C SER A 92 8.49 9.76 3.56
N CYS A 93 7.30 10.33 3.58
CA CYS A 93 7.04 11.71 3.19
C CYS A 93 7.14 12.62 4.43
N GLY A 94 8.30 13.24 4.66
CA GLY A 94 8.51 14.12 5.81
C GLY A 94 8.22 13.42 7.15
N LEU A 95 7.42 14.06 7.99
CA LEU A 95 6.97 13.53 9.29
C LEU A 95 5.70 12.66 9.23
N MET A 96 5.23 12.26 8.03
CA MET A 96 4.06 11.39 7.93
C MET A 96 4.31 10.04 8.61
N PRO A 97 3.37 9.55 9.45
CA PRO A 97 3.55 8.30 10.20
C PRO A 97 3.53 7.05 9.32
N ASN A 98 2.98 7.15 8.11
CA ASN A 98 2.86 6.02 7.17
C ASN A 98 3.71 6.28 5.93
N ALA A 99 4.64 5.37 5.66
CA ALA A 99 5.37 5.37 4.40
C ALA A 99 4.44 4.99 3.24
N LEU A 100 4.56 5.68 2.11
CA LEU A 100 3.83 5.34 0.90
C LEU A 100 4.48 4.15 0.20
N GLN A 101 3.63 3.30 -0.38
CA GLN A 101 4.09 2.28 -1.31
C GLN A 101 4.69 2.95 -2.55
N THR A 102 5.89 2.55 -2.92
CA THR A 102 6.55 3.08 -4.12
C THR A 102 6.26 2.24 -5.34
N ILE A 103 6.22 2.89 -6.50
CA ILE A 103 5.98 2.26 -7.80
C ILE A 103 6.99 2.72 -8.85
N ASN A 104 7.34 1.80 -9.75
CA ASN A 104 8.05 2.12 -10.98
C ASN A 104 7.04 2.15 -12.12
N VAL A 105 6.81 3.32 -12.70
CA VAL A 105 5.93 3.51 -13.85
C VAL A 105 6.60 2.88 -15.06
N THR A 106 5.92 1.93 -15.69
CA THR A 106 6.38 1.25 -16.91
C THR A 106 5.77 1.89 -18.15
N LYS A 107 4.54 2.38 -18.06
CA LYS A 107 3.83 3.10 -19.12
C LYS A 107 2.92 4.16 -18.53
N ILE A 108 2.83 5.30 -19.21
CA ILE A 108 1.98 6.42 -18.78
C ILE A 108 1.40 7.15 -19.99
N GLU A 109 0.11 7.42 -19.95
CA GLU A 109 -0.62 8.18 -20.97
C GLU A 109 -1.58 9.18 -20.32
N ARG A 110 -1.79 10.32 -20.99
CA ARG A 110 -2.81 11.30 -20.58
C ARG A 110 -4.19 10.70 -20.84
N GLN A 111 -5.15 10.96 -19.96
CA GLN A 111 -6.56 10.65 -20.21
C GLN A 111 -7.22 11.73 -21.08
#